data_AF-A0A8J6E9Z2-F1
#
_entry.id   AF-A0A8J6E9Z2-F1
#
_cell.length_a   1.000
_cell.length_b   1.000
_cell.length_c   1.000
_cell.angle_alpha   90.00
_cell.angle_beta   90.00
_cell.angle_gamma   90.00
#
_symmetry.space_group_name_H-M   'P 1'
#
loop_
_entity.id
_entity.type
_entity.pdbx_description
1 polymer ?
#
loop_
_entity_poly.entity_id
_entity_poly.type
_entity_poly.pdbx_seq_one_letter_code
_entity_poly.pdbx_strand_id
1 'polypeptide(L)'
;MDIAKEIYHLNYSHRDEVSPGRALQRPGRRNAQVFMRRRPQDCLSLLEIALVLNTMGCIHSLSCKPKVFRESIAVLDVKASIDSTLTSIDESSSVVLRYRTPHFRASAQVLVPPIAGKDSWRVGWIQACNHMKFYNHYGDLGMSSWELPDLVNGKIPAISDSDGVNYPWYGNTTETCTVTGPTKRDTKFTVSMNDNFYPSVTWAVPVSDSNVPMLTGIHRDQSFTTWLVAINMASDDLVILHTIKWRMKLEIEIKPTLPLGQRAKLQEPFAQEQPQVLDKNEPIPPSALVKPNANDAQVLMWRPKNKPAVVVIPPKRR
;
A
#
# COMPACT_ATOMS: atom_id res chain seq x y z
N MET A 1 12.52 8.25 -30.98
CA MET A 1 11.89 8.94 -29.82
C MET A 1 11.19 7.84 -29.04
N ASP A 2 11.60 7.60 -27.79
CA ASP A 2 11.30 6.36 -27.06
C ASP A 2 9.85 6.38 -26.52
N ILE A 3 8.91 5.90 -27.33
CA ILE A 3 7.46 5.91 -27.08
C ILE A 3 7.12 5.21 -25.76
N ALA A 4 7.90 4.19 -25.36
CA ALA A 4 7.72 3.50 -24.09
C ALA A 4 8.01 4.44 -22.89
N LYS A 5 8.99 5.35 -22.99
CA LYS A 5 9.26 6.36 -21.97
C LYS A 5 8.18 7.44 -21.90
N GLU A 6 7.62 7.84 -23.03
CA GLU A 6 6.56 8.86 -23.07
C GLU A 6 5.25 8.34 -22.47
N ILE A 7 4.91 7.07 -22.71
CA ILE A 7 3.74 6.40 -22.10
C ILE A 7 3.96 6.09 -20.62
N TYR A 8 5.21 5.80 -20.21
CA TYR A 8 5.57 5.71 -18.79
C TYR A 8 5.22 6.99 -18.03
N HIS A 9 5.48 8.16 -18.63
CA HIS A 9 5.08 9.45 -18.04
C HIS A 9 3.56 9.66 -18.05
N LEU A 10 2.84 9.26 -19.11
CA LEU A 10 1.38 9.39 -19.19
C LEU A 10 0.61 8.50 -18.18
N ASN A 11 1.09 7.29 -17.91
CA ASN A 11 0.52 6.41 -16.87
C ASN A 11 0.75 6.99 -15.45
N TYR A 12 1.74 7.86 -15.28
CA TYR A 12 2.10 8.47 -13.99
C TYR A 12 1.30 9.74 -13.72
N SER A 13 1.12 10.61 -14.72
CA SER A 13 0.43 11.91 -14.53
C SER A 13 -1.05 11.80 -14.15
N HIS A 14 -1.71 10.67 -14.41
CA HIS A 14 -3.14 10.52 -14.14
C HIS A 14 -3.51 10.15 -12.69
N ARG A 15 -2.51 9.86 -11.84
CA ARG A 15 -2.72 9.60 -10.39
C ARG A 15 -2.39 10.80 -9.49
N ASP A 16 -1.79 11.87 -10.01
CA ASP A 16 -1.28 12.99 -9.21
C ASP A 16 -2.17 14.26 -9.18
N GLU A 17 -3.38 14.25 -9.75
CA GLU A 17 -4.31 15.39 -9.64
C GLU A 17 -5.19 15.33 -8.38
N VAL A 18 -4.57 15.41 -7.19
CA VAL A 18 -5.22 15.98 -5.99
C VAL A 18 -4.17 16.78 -5.20
N SER A 19 -4.09 18.08 -5.48
CA SER A 19 -3.23 19.01 -4.72
C SER A 19 -3.88 19.41 -3.39
N PRO A 20 -3.15 19.38 -2.26
CA PRO A 20 -3.48 20.22 -1.11
C PRO A 20 -2.59 21.48 -1.10
N GLY A 21 -3.23 22.60 -0.78
CA GLY A 21 -2.68 23.94 -0.79
C GLY A 21 -1.57 24.21 0.25
N ARG A 22 -0.80 25.23 -0.08
CA ARG A 22 0.30 25.84 0.69
C ARG A 22 -0.10 26.18 2.13
N ALA A 23 0.75 25.81 3.09
CA ALA A 23 0.82 26.47 4.40
C ALA A 23 2.24 26.98 4.66
N LEU A 24 2.30 28.20 5.19
CA LEU A 24 3.46 29.07 5.35
C LEU A 24 4.53 28.53 6.32
N GLN A 25 5.80 28.72 5.95
CA GLN A 25 6.93 28.77 6.86
C GLN A 25 6.98 30.10 7.63
N ARG A 26 7.41 30.08 8.91
CA ARG A 26 8.43 30.99 9.51
C ARG A 26 8.68 30.72 11.02
N PRO A 27 9.76 31.25 11.65
CA PRO A 27 10.97 30.50 11.98
C PRO A 27 11.32 30.53 13.50
N GLY A 28 12.43 29.88 13.90
CA GLY A 28 12.75 29.60 15.31
C GLY A 28 13.64 30.61 16.05
N ARG A 29 14.14 30.21 17.24
CA ARG A 29 15.47 30.50 17.82
C ARG A 29 15.57 30.13 19.32
N ARG A 30 16.74 29.55 19.65
CA ARG A 30 17.67 29.76 20.79
C ARG A 30 17.35 29.20 22.20
N ASN A 31 18.21 28.24 22.57
CA ASN A 31 19.06 28.11 23.76
C ASN A 31 18.89 29.09 24.93
N ALA A 32 18.83 28.52 26.14
CA ALA A 32 19.59 29.01 27.29
C ALA A 32 19.89 27.84 28.26
N GLN A 33 21.18 27.58 28.48
CA GLN A 33 21.70 26.95 29.71
C GLN A 33 21.47 27.90 30.90
N VAL A 34 21.49 27.38 32.14
CA VAL A 34 22.32 27.92 33.23
C VAL A 34 22.17 27.08 34.52
N PHE A 35 23.34 26.65 34.99
CA PHE A 35 23.85 26.46 36.35
C PHE A 35 23.44 25.35 37.33
N MET A 36 24.53 24.80 37.86
CA MET A 36 24.71 23.92 39.00
C MET A 36 24.19 24.49 40.32
N ARG A 37 23.75 23.58 41.21
CA ARG A 37 24.14 23.60 42.61
C ARG A 37 24.21 22.16 43.14
N ARG A 38 25.36 21.79 43.69
CA ARG A 38 25.62 20.51 44.37
C ARG A 38 26.07 20.78 45.81
N ARG A 39 25.72 19.81 46.66
CA ARG A 39 26.18 19.46 48.02
C ARG A 39 25.24 19.87 49.18
N PRO A 40 25.23 19.12 50.31
CA PRO A 40 25.85 17.82 50.61
C PRO A 40 24.85 16.74 51.09
N GLN A 41 25.36 15.51 51.16
CA GLN A 41 24.80 14.38 51.92
C GLN A 41 24.98 14.61 53.43
N ASP A 42 24.03 14.13 54.23
CA ASP A 42 24.19 13.46 55.54
C ASP A 42 22.76 13.04 55.97
N CYS A 43 22.41 11.74 55.98
CA CYS A 43 22.60 10.71 57.01
C CYS A 43 21.60 10.80 58.20
N LEU A 44 20.79 9.73 58.32
CA LEU A 44 19.98 9.26 59.47
C LEU A 44 18.68 10.07 59.72
N SER A 45 17.49 9.46 59.75
CA SER A 45 17.11 8.35 60.61
C SER A 45 15.97 7.49 60.01
N LEU A 46 16.07 6.17 60.22
CA LEU A 46 15.18 5.11 59.73
C LEU A 46 14.03 4.79 60.71
N LEU A 47 13.47 5.79 61.40
CA LEU A 47 12.47 5.52 62.45
C LEU A 47 11.18 6.36 62.40
N GLU A 48 10.90 7.08 61.32
CA GLU A 48 9.61 7.79 61.13
C GLU A 48 8.71 7.23 60.03
N ILE A 49 9.10 6.14 59.36
CA ILE A 49 8.34 5.56 58.22
C ILE A 49 7.20 4.61 58.67
N ALA A 50 7.12 4.25 59.95
CA ALA A 50 6.19 3.22 60.42
C ALA A 50 4.82 3.73 60.93
N LEU A 51 4.54 5.05 60.95
CA LEU A 51 3.34 5.58 61.59
C LEU A 51 2.50 6.59 60.77
N VAL A 52 2.57 6.53 59.43
CA VAL A 52 1.57 7.15 58.53
C VAL A 52 1.02 6.14 57.53
N LEU A 53 1.12 4.84 57.85
CA LEU A 53 0.38 3.77 57.18
C LEU A 53 -0.97 3.60 57.88
N ASN A 54 -1.91 4.52 57.65
CA ASN A 54 -3.36 4.26 57.80
C ASN A 54 -4.16 5.52 57.47
N THR A 55 -4.25 5.87 56.19
CA THR A 55 -5.40 6.59 55.64
C THR A 55 -5.53 6.34 54.14
N MET A 56 -6.58 5.60 53.78
CA MET A 56 -7.47 5.91 52.64
C MET A 56 -6.88 5.98 51.22
N GLY A 57 -7.35 5.04 50.38
CA GLY A 57 -7.63 5.33 48.97
C GLY A 57 -6.49 5.09 48.00
N CYS A 58 -6.06 3.83 47.84
CA CYS A 58 -5.31 3.45 46.65
C CYS A 58 -6.27 3.43 45.45
N ILE A 59 -6.44 4.59 44.82
CA ILE A 59 -6.70 4.71 43.39
C ILE A 59 -5.63 3.84 42.72
N HIS A 60 -5.98 2.61 42.36
CA HIS A 60 -5.18 1.80 41.46
C HIS A 60 -5.12 2.54 40.13
N SER A 61 -4.11 3.42 40.03
CA SER A 61 -3.24 3.57 38.88
C SER A 61 -3.76 2.82 37.66
N LEU A 62 -4.61 3.49 36.88
CA LEU A 62 -4.85 3.20 35.46
C LEU A 62 -3.59 3.55 34.64
N SER A 63 -2.42 3.11 35.10
CA SER A 63 -1.30 2.85 34.21
C SER A 63 -1.70 1.59 33.44
N CYS A 64 -2.60 1.77 32.47
CA CYS A 64 -2.93 0.76 31.49
C CYS A 64 -1.61 0.38 30.84
N LYS A 65 -1.11 -0.81 31.15
CA LYS A 65 0.10 -1.34 30.53
C LYS A 65 -0.09 -1.24 29.01
N PRO A 66 0.87 -0.71 28.24
CA PRO A 66 0.74 -0.53 26.78
C PRO A 66 0.28 -1.80 26.05
N LYS A 67 0.61 -2.96 26.60
CA LYS A 67 0.20 -4.29 26.12
C LYS A 67 -1.33 -4.51 26.15
N VAL A 68 -2.02 -4.01 27.17
CA VAL A 68 -3.48 -4.13 27.31
C VAL A 68 -4.20 -3.24 26.31
N PHE A 69 -3.67 -2.04 26.03
CA PHE A 69 -4.24 -1.14 25.03
C PHE A 69 -4.25 -1.78 23.63
N ARG A 70 -3.15 -2.43 23.25
CA ARG A 70 -3.00 -3.13 21.96
C ARG A 70 -4.08 -4.18 21.73
N GLU A 71 -4.38 -4.96 22.76
CA GLU A 71 -5.36 -6.05 22.72
C GLU A 71 -6.81 -5.54 22.80
N SER A 72 -7.01 -4.25 23.10
CA SER A 72 -8.32 -3.63 23.29
C SER A 72 -8.85 -2.84 22.09
N ILE A 73 -8.06 -2.67 21.03
CA ILE A 73 -8.58 -2.11 19.76
C ILE A 73 -9.51 -3.14 19.14
N ALA A 74 -10.80 -2.80 19.04
CA ALA A 74 -11.81 -3.71 18.52
C ALA A 74 -12.18 -3.35 17.07
N VAL A 75 -12.34 -4.38 16.23
CA VAL A 75 -12.89 -4.23 14.89
C VAL A 75 -14.33 -4.73 14.90
N LEU A 76 -15.26 -3.82 14.61
CA LEU A 76 -16.70 -4.06 14.71
C LEU A 76 -17.28 -4.68 13.44
N ASP A 77 -16.71 -4.33 12.29
CA ASP A 77 -17.13 -4.81 10.97
C ASP A 77 -15.94 -4.73 10.01
N VAL A 78 -15.80 -5.73 9.13
CA VAL A 78 -14.85 -5.72 8.02
C VAL A 78 -15.55 -6.24 6.79
N LYS A 79 -15.48 -5.47 5.71
CA LYS A 79 -16.03 -5.83 4.40
C LYS A 79 -14.94 -5.75 3.36
N ALA A 80 -14.89 -6.76 2.49
CA ALA A 80 -14.04 -6.80 1.33
C ALA A 80 -14.84 -7.31 0.14
N SER A 81 -14.70 -6.68 -1.03
CA SER A 81 -15.36 -7.11 -2.25
C SER A 81 -14.56 -6.67 -3.48
N ILE A 82 -14.77 -7.36 -4.61
CA ILE A 82 -14.43 -6.83 -5.93
C ILE A 82 -15.73 -6.52 -6.66
N ASP A 83 -15.83 -5.32 -7.23
CA ASP A 83 -17.00 -4.86 -7.99
C ASP A 83 -17.36 -5.89 -9.09
N SER A 84 -18.64 -6.10 -9.33
CA SER A 84 -19.14 -7.06 -10.35
C SER A 84 -19.08 -6.52 -11.78
N THR A 85 -18.62 -5.28 -11.97
CA THR A 85 -18.40 -4.71 -13.30
C THR A 85 -17.37 -5.53 -14.05
N LEU A 86 -17.48 -5.56 -15.38
CA LEU A 86 -16.45 -6.20 -16.20
C LEU A 86 -15.29 -5.23 -16.45
N THR A 87 -14.11 -5.78 -16.75
CA THR A 87 -12.99 -4.98 -17.23
C THR A 87 -13.41 -4.21 -18.49
N SER A 88 -13.28 -2.89 -18.48
CA SER A 88 -13.53 -2.07 -19.66
C SER A 88 -12.25 -1.96 -20.50
N ILE A 89 -12.41 -1.94 -21.81
CA ILE A 89 -11.32 -1.80 -22.79
C ILE A 89 -11.58 -0.52 -23.60
N ASP A 90 -10.55 0.31 -23.72
CA ASP A 90 -10.56 1.56 -24.48
C ASP A 90 -9.50 1.51 -25.59
N GLU A 91 -9.98 1.44 -26.82
CA GLU A 91 -9.19 1.45 -28.05
C GLU A 91 -9.19 2.82 -28.75
N SER A 92 -9.59 3.91 -28.07
CA SER A 92 -9.67 5.24 -28.71
C SER A 92 -8.32 5.78 -29.20
N SER A 93 -7.20 5.28 -28.66
CA SER A 93 -5.85 5.72 -29.03
C SER A 93 -5.20 4.80 -30.06
N SER A 94 -4.65 5.41 -31.11
CA SER A 94 -3.83 4.70 -32.11
C SER A 94 -2.46 4.27 -31.60
N VAL A 95 -2.04 4.70 -30.40
CA VAL A 95 -0.71 4.42 -29.82
C VAL A 95 -0.78 3.39 -28.70
N VAL A 96 -1.85 3.43 -27.90
CA VAL A 96 -2.02 2.53 -26.74
C VAL A 96 -3.41 1.93 -26.66
N LEU A 97 -3.46 0.71 -26.09
CA LEU A 97 -4.65 0.12 -25.52
C LEU A 97 -4.74 0.50 -24.04
N ARG A 98 -5.90 0.95 -23.59
CA ARG A 98 -6.18 1.13 -22.15
C ARG A 98 -7.20 0.11 -21.71
N TYR A 99 -7.09 -0.33 -20.47
CA TYR A 99 -8.14 -1.12 -19.84
C TYR A 99 -8.28 -0.73 -18.38
N ARG A 100 -9.48 -0.88 -17.82
CA ARG A 100 -9.77 -0.64 -16.41
C ARG A 100 -10.39 -1.88 -15.79
N THR A 101 -9.72 -2.47 -14.80
CA THR A 101 -10.28 -3.59 -14.05
C THR A 101 -11.31 -3.11 -13.04
N PRO A 102 -12.16 -4.01 -12.52
CA PRO A 102 -13.08 -3.69 -11.43
C PRO A 102 -12.30 -3.27 -10.18
N HIS A 103 -12.94 -2.50 -9.30
CA HIS A 103 -12.30 -2.09 -8.05
C HIS A 103 -12.37 -3.20 -7.01
N PHE A 104 -11.23 -3.53 -6.43
CA PHE A 104 -11.17 -4.08 -5.09
C PHE A 104 -11.53 -2.98 -4.09
N ARG A 105 -12.36 -3.32 -3.10
CA ARG A 105 -12.79 -2.42 -2.03
C ARG A 105 -12.65 -3.14 -0.70
N ALA A 106 -12.09 -2.46 0.28
CA ALA A 106 -12.11 -2.90 1.67
C ALA A 106 -12.56 -1.75 2.57
N SER A 107 -13.37 -2.05 3.58
CA SER A 107 -13.72 -1.11 4.63
C SER A 107 -13.81 -1.79 5.97
N ALA A 108 -13.46 -1.06 7.03
CA ALA A 108 -13.51 -1.57 8.40
C ALA A 108 -13.99 -0.49 9.34
N GLN A 109 -14.87 -0.88 10.26
CA GLN A 109 -15.30 -0.05 11.36
C GLN A 109 -14.50 -0.42 12.60
N VAL A 110 -13.75 0.53 13.14
CA VAL A 110 -12.82 0.31 14.25
C VAL A 110 -13.26 1.13 15.46
N LEU A 111 -13.11 0.52 16.64
CA LEU A 111 -13.33 1.13 17.94
C LEU A 111 -12.00 1.14 18.69
N VAL A 112 -11.44 2.33 18.87
CA VAL A 112 -10.20 2.54 19.64
C VAL A 112 -10.57 2.97 21.05
N PRO A 113 -10.06 2.30 22.11
CA PRO A 113 -10.37 2.65 23.48
C PRO A 113 -9.74 3.98 23.90
N PRO A 114 -10.08 4.51 25.09
CA PRO A 114 -9.56 5.79 25.56
C PRO A 114 -8.04 5.73 25.72
N ILE A 115 -7.35 6.73 25.18
CA ILE A 115 -5.90 6.88 25.27
C ILE A 115 -5.61 7.81 26.44
N ALA A 116 -5.00 7.32 27.52
CA ALA A 116 -4.77 8.12 28.72
C ALA A 116 -3.64 9.17 28.55
N GLY A 117 -2.65 8.87 27.72
CA GLY A 117 -1.44 9.68 27.50
C GLY A 117 -1.49 10.53 26.23
N LYS A 118 -0.32 11.01 25.80
CA LYS A 118 -0.14 11.74 24.53
C LYS A 118 0.15 10.81 23.33
N ASP A 119 -0.08 9.52 23.50
CA ASP A 119 0.17 8.53 22.46
C ASP A 119 -0.74 8.82 21.27
N SER A 120 -0.19 8.59 20.07
CA SER A 120 -0.94 8.72 18.82
C SER A 120 -0.89 7.39 18.09
N TRP A 121 -2.06 6.87 17.77
CA TRP A 121 -2.22 5.63 17.02
C TRP A 121 -2.80 5.94 15.65
N ARG A 122 -2.12 5.47 14.60
CA ARG A 122 -2.66 5.50 13.25
C ARG A 122 -3.18 4.12 12.90
N VAL A 123 -4.44 4.06 12.50
CA VAL A 123 -5.12 2.84 12.08
C VAL A 123 -5.44 2.95 10.59
N GLY A 124 -5.14 1.92 9.81
CA GLY A 124 -5.42 1.94 8.38
C GLY A 124 -4.93 0.73 7.62
N TRP A 125 -4.90 0.87 6.30
CA TRP A 125 -4.60 -0.23 5.38
C TRP A 125 -3.15 -0.24 4.90
N ILE A 126 -2.53 -1.42 4.96
CA ILE A 126 -1.24 -1.74 4.33
C ILE A 126 -1.53 -2.80 3.27
N GLN A 127 -0.95 -2.67 2.07
CA GLN A 127 -1.08 -3.65 1.00
C GLN A 127 0.30 -4.04 0.47
N ALA A 128 0.43 -5.30 0.06
CA ALA A 128 1.62 -5.79 -0.61
C ALA A 128 1.27 -6.75 -1.75
N CYS A 129 2.02 -6.66 -2.84
CA CYS A 129 1.95 -7.61 -3.95
C CYS A 129 2.83 -8.83 -3.62
N ASN A 130 2.23 -10.01 -3.61
CA ASN A 130 2.93 -11.28 -3.31
C ASN A 130 3.08 -12.18 -4.54
N HIS A 131 2.35 -11.89 -5.62
CA HIS A 131 2.49 -12.55 -6.91
C HIS A 131 2.23 -11.57 -8.04
N MET A 132 3.08 -11.57 -9.06
CA MET A 132 2.88 -10.75 -10.25
C MET A 132 3.27 -11.46 -11.54
N LYS A 133 2.30 -11.58 -12.43
CA LYS A 133 2.48 -11.81 -13.86
C LYS A 133 1.77 -10.69 -14.61
N PHE A 134 2.49 -10.04 -15.50
CA PHE A 134 1.93 -9.05 -16.41
C PHE A 134 2.70 -9.12 -17.72
N TYR A 135 2.12 -9.81 -18.70
CA TYR A 135 2.70 -10.08 -20.00
C TYR A 135 1.91 -9.40 -21.11
N ASN A 136 2.63 -8.86 -22.08
CA ASN A 136 2.07 -8.39 -23.35
C ASN A 136 2.73 -9.17 -24.47
N HIS A 137 1.92 -9.86 -25.28
CA HIS A 137 2.38 -10.75 -26.34
C HIS A 137 2.37 -10.02 -27.68
N TYR A 138 3.38 -10.26 -28.53
CA TYR A 138 3.51 -9.66 -29.85
C TYR A 138 3.68 -10.74 -30.94
N GLY A 139 2.87 -11.81 -30.84
CA GLY A 139 2.95 -12.98 -31.71
C GLY A 139 4.34 -13.63 -31.71
N ASP A 140 4.85 -13.91 -32.91
CA ASP A 140 6.17 -14.53 -33.10
C ASP A 140 7.37 -13.61 -32.80
N LEU A 141 7.14 -12.32 -32.54
CA LEU A 141 8.22 -11.39 -32.23
C LEU A 141 8.75 -11.58 -30.80
N GLY A 142 7.87 -11.96 -29.87
CA GLY A 142 8.20 -12.14 -28.45
C GLY A 142 7.15 -11.54 -27.52
N MET A 143 7.57 -11.22 -26.29
CA MET A 143 6.72 -10.63 -25.26
C MET A 143 7.42 -9.52 -24.48
N SER A 144 6.65 -8.56 -23.99
CA SER A 144 7.10 -7.66 -22.92
C SER A 144 6.47 -8.06 -21.60
N SER A 145 7.11 -7.70 -20.49
CA SER A 145 6.60 -8.03 -19.16
C SER A 145 6.98 -7.00 -18.13
N TRP A 146 6.02 -6.60 -17.30
CA TRP A 146 6.32 -5.89 -16.06
C TRP A 146 6.67 -6.90 -14.99
N GLU A 147 7.82 -6.71 -14.34
CA GLU A 147 8.37 -7.66 -13.38
C GLU A 147 8.84 -6.98 -12.11
N LEU A 148 8.79 -7.73 -11.02
CA LEU A 148 9.37 -7.37 -9.73
C LEU A 148 10.52 -8.35 -9.46
N PRO A 149 11.77 -8.03 -9.84
CA PRO A 149 12.86 -9.02 -9.86
C PRO A 149 13.11 -9.69 -8.51
N ASP A 150 13.05 -8.95 -7.40
CA ASP A 150 13.29 -9.52 -6.08
C ASP A 150 12.13 -10.41 -5.58
N LEU A 151 10.91 -10.15 -6.05
CA LEU A 151 9.76 -11.03 -5.81
C LEU A 151 9.87 -12.30 -6.68
N VAL A 152 10.18 -12.16 -7.97
CA VAL A 152 10.32 -13.28 -8.92
C VAL A 152 11.46 -14.22 -8.51
N ASN A 153 12.58 -13.67 -8.05
CA ASN A 153 13.72 -14.46 -7.59
C ASN A 153 13.55 -15.01 -6.15
N GLY A 154 12.40 -14.76 -5.51
CA GLY A 154 12.11 -15.24 -4.16
C GLY A 154 12.97 -14.61 -3.05
N LYS A 155 13.62 -13.46 -3.32
CA LYS A 155 14.40 -12.74 -2.30
C LYS A 155 13.51 -12.09 -1.25
N ILE A 156 12.33 -11.65 -1.68
CA ILE A 156 11.27 -11.13 -0.81
C ILE A 156 9.97 -11.90 -1.08
N PRO A 157 9.15 -12.16 -0.05
CA PRO A 157 7.88 -12.87 -0.24
C PRO A 157 6.74 -11.95 -0.72
N ALA A 158 6.89 -10.64 -0.53
CA ALA A 158 5.95 -9.63 -0.99
C ALA A 158 6.67 -8.27 -1.09
N ILE A 159 6.16 -7.36 -1.91
CA ILE A 159 6.64 -5.98 -2.01
C ILE A 159 5.53 -5.00 -1.61
N SER A 160 5.91 -3.93 -0.91
CA SER A 160 4.98 -2.87 -0.50
C SER A 160 4.22 -2.30 -1.71
N ASP A 161 2.92 -2.06 -1.56
CA ASP A 161 2.08 -1.37 -2.54
C ASP A 161 1.60 -0.01 -1.99
N SER A 162 2.47 0.64 -1.23
CA SER A 162 2.25 1.96 -0.64
C SER A 162 2.09 3.07 -1.71
N ASP A 163 1.46 4.18 -1.33
CA ASP A 163 1.39 5.44 -2.09
C ASP A 163 2.76 6.00 -2.52
N GLY A 164 3.87 5.49 -1.97
CA GLY A 164 5.24 5.92 -2.30
C GLY A 164 5.73 7.12 -1.50
N VAL A 165 4.87 7.68 -0.63
CA VAL A 165 5.14 8.88 0.17
C VAL A 165 5.07 8.54 1.66
N ASN A 166 3.93 8.00 2.11
CA ASN A 166 3.61 7.72 3.50
C ASN A 166 3.68 6.22 3.79
N TYR A 167 4.88 5.64 3.69
CA TYR A 167 5.06 4.23 4.05
C TYR A 167 4.65 3.96 5.52
N PRO A 168 4.06 2.80 5.82
CA PRO A 168 3.73 1.68 4.92
C PRO A 168 2.31 1.76 4.33
N TRP A 169 1.64 2.90 4.44
CA TRP A 169 0.21 3.01 4.15
C TRP A 169 -0.07 2.95 2.65
N TYR A 170 -1.14 2.24 2.29
CA TYR A 170 -1.64 2.19 0.92
C TYR A 170 -2.07 3.57 0.41
N GLY A 171 -2.69 4.37 1.29
CA GLY A 171 -3.05 5.76 1.05
C GLY A 171 -3.17 6.52 2.37
N ASN A 172 -3.51 7.81 2.31
CA ASN A 172 -3.53 8.69 3.49
C ASN A 172 -4.83 9.51 3.62
N THR A 173 -5.87 9.15 2.87
CA THR A 173 -7.16 9.86 2.89
C THR A 173 -8.16 9.05 3.72
N THR A 174 -9.02 8.27 3.08
CA THR A 174 -9.96 7.37 3.74
C THR A 174 -9.28 6.10 4.25
N GLU A 175 -8.05 5.84 3.81
CA GLU A 175 -7.31 4.62 4.06
C GLU A 175 -6.76 4.55 5.49
N THR A 176 -6.61 5.70 6.16
CA THR A 176 -6.07 5.77 7.51
C THR A 176 -6.84 6.77 8.37
N CYS A 177 -6.80 6.57 9.68
CA CYS A 177 -7.30 7.49 10.69
C CYS A 177 -6.27 7.57 11.82
N THR A 178 -5.98 8.77 12.32
CA THR A 178 -5.10 8.96 13.48
C THR A 178 -5.92 9.38 14.69
N VAL A 179 -5.77 8.65 15.80
CA VAL A 179 -6.35 8.97 17.09
C VAL A 179 -5.22 9.40 18.02
N THR A 180 -5.26 10.65 18.48
CA THR A 180 -4.26 11.24 19.37
C THR A 180 -4.86 11.44 20.76
N GLY A 181 -4.17 10.91 21.77
CA GLY A 181 -4.52 11.10 23.16
C GLY A 181 -4.15 12.48 23.73
N PRO A 182 -4.70 12.85 24.90
CA PRO A 182 -5.58 12.02 25.69
C PRO A 182 -7.03 12.02 25.17
N THR A 183 -7.68 10.85 25.14
CA THR A 183 -9.11 10.70 24.85
C THR A 183 -9.84 10.12 26.07
N LYS A 184 -11.08 10.57 26.30
CA LYS A 184 -11.88 10.17 27.48
C LYS A 184 -12.90 9.07 27.19
N ARG A 185 -13.14 8.78 25.92
CA ARG A 185 -14.16 7.86 25.43
C ARG A 185 -13.61 7.09 24.25
N ASP A 186 -14.23 5.95 23.97
CA ASP A 186 -13.94 5.17 22.79
C ASP A 186 -14.14 6.02 21.54
N THR A 187 -13.21 5.90 20.60
CA THR A 187 -13.23 6.60 19.32
C THR A 187 -13.60 5.60 18.24
N LYS A 188 -14.78 5.79 17.65
CA LYS A 188 -15.30 4.96 16.58
C LYS A 188 -15.14 5.66 15.23
N PHE A 189 -14.60 4.97 14.25
CA PHE A 189 -14.43 5.49 12.88
C PHE A 189 -14.46 4.37 11.85
N THR A 190 -14.51 4.76 10.58
CA THR A 190 -14.39 3.85 9.44
C THR A 190 -13.15 4.22 8.65
N VAL A 191 -12.37 3.22 8.27
CA VAL A 191 -11.32 3.35 7.24
C VAL A 191 -11.70 2.51 6.03
N SER A 192 -11.39 2.99 4.84
CA SER A 192 -11.69 2.32 3.58
C SER A 192 -10.56 2.49 2.58
N MET A 193 -10.38 1.51 1.72
CA MET A 193 -9.47 1.60 0.57
C MET A 193 -10.15 1.09 -0.68
N ASN A 194 -9.64 1.53 -1.82
CA ASN A 194 -10.01 1.00 -3.12
C ASN A 194 -8.75 0.86 -3.98
N ASP A 195 -8.73 -0.19 -4.80
CA ASP A 195 -7.64 -0.44 -5.74
C ASP A 195 -8.20 -0.98 -7.04
N ASN A 196 -7.60 -0.57 -8.16
CA ASN A 196 -7.84 -1.13 -9.47
C ASN A 196 -6.66 -0.89 -10.39
N PHE A 197 -6.66 -1.65 -11.48
CA PHE A 197 -5.67 -1.50 -12.52
C PHE A 197 -6.21 -0.64 -13.65
N TYR A 198 -5.44 0.37 -14.00
CA TYR A 198 -5.74 1.25 -15.12
C TYR A 198 -4.47 1.59 -15.94
N PRO A 199 -3.84 0.60 -16.60
CA PRO A 199 -2.63 0.85 -17.37
C PRO A 199 -2.91 1.23 -18.83
N SER A 200 -1.91 1.85 -19.46
CA SER A 200 -1.80 1.97 -20.91
C SER A 200 -0.71 1.02 -21.44
N VAL A 201 -1.05 0.22 -22.45
CA VAL A 201 -0.15 -0.75 -23.10
C VAL A 201 0.06 -0.36 -24.56
N THR A 202 1.30 -0.34 -25.05
CA THR A 202 1.59 0.01 -26.46
C THR A 202 1.08 -1.04 -27.43
N TRP A 203 0.50 -0.60 -28.55
CA TRP A 203 0.21 -1.50 -29.67
C TRP A 203 1.47 -2.04 -30.32
N ALA A 204 2.52 -1.22 -30.41
CA ALA A 204 3.80 -1.59 -30.99
C ALA A 204 4.72 -2.27 -29.98
N VAL A 205 5.73 -2.97 -30.52
CA VAL A 205 6.81 -3.57 -29.72
C VAL A 205 7.57 -2.47 -28.96
N PRO A 206 7.78 -2.57 -27.64
CA PRO A 206 8.30 -1.46 -26.82
C PRO A 206 9.70 -0.95 -27.18
N VAL A 207 10.48 -1.73 -27.93
CA VAL A 207 11.84 -1.39 -28.38
C VAL A 207 11.92 -1.04 -29.87
N SER A 208 10.78 -0.98 -30.57
CA SER A 208 10.75 -0.68 -32.00
C SER A 208 10.59 0.83 -32.24
N ASP A 209 11.25 1.34 -33.29
CA ASP A 209 10.99 2.68 -33.81
C ASP A 209 9.73 2.76 -34.70
N SER A 210 9.02 1.63 -34.87
CA SER A 210 7.80 1.53 -35.67
C SER A 210 6.54 1.65 -34.81
N ASN A 211 5.53 2.35 -35.32
CA ASN A 211 4.20 2.44 -34.71
C ASN A 211 3.21 1.38 -35.23
N VAL A 212 3.71 0.37 -35.96
CA VAL A 212 2.85 -0.70 -36.46
C VAL A 212 2.29 -1.50 -35.27
N PRO A 213 0.97 -1.68 -35.18
CA PRO A 213 0.36 -2.48 -34.13
C PRO A 213 0.75 -3.95 -34.28
N MET A 214 1.37 -4.50 -33.25
CA MET A 214 1.85 -5.89 -33.21
C MET A 214 1.39 -6.64 -31.96
N LEU A 215 0.74 -5.96 -31.02
CA LEU A 215 0.21 -6.55 -29.80
C LEU A 215 -0.86 -7.59 -30.15
N THR A 216 -0.71 -8.81 -29.64
CA THR A 216 -1.60 -9.95 -29.89
C THR A 216 -2.32 -10.43 -28.64
N GLY A 217 -1.87 -10.04 -27.45
CA GLY A 217 -2.59 -10.34 -26.22
C GLY A 217 -1.97 -9.73 -24.98
N ILE A 218 -2.77 -9.66 -23.91
CA ILE A 218 -2.37 -9.21 -22.58
C ILE A 218 -2.81 -10.26 -21.58
N HIS A 219 -1.85 -10.77 -20.80
CA HIS A 219 -2.09 -11.68 -19.69
C HIS A 219 -1.67 -11.01 -18.40
N ARG A 220 -2.58 -10.93 -17.42
CA ARG A 220 -2.26 -10.41 -16.09
C ARG A 220 -2.85 -11.29 -15.01
N ASP A 221 -2.02 -11.57 -14.01
CA ASP A 221 -2.38 -12.35 -12.85
C ASP A 221 -1.57 -11.83 -11.66
N GLN A 222 -2.25 -11.15 -10.74
CA GLN A 222 -1.60 -10.56 -9.57
C GLN A 222 -2.37 -10.88 -8.31
N SER A 223 -1.64 -11.22 -7.25
CA SER A 223 -2.18 -11.50 -5.93
C SER A 223 -1.60 -10.54 -4.89
N PHE A 224 -2.45 -10.20 -3.92
CA PHE A 224 -2.15 -9.22 -2.89
C PHE A 224 -2.56 -9.75 -1.53
N THR A 225 -1.84 -9.30 -0.52
CA THR A 225 -2.29 -9.36 0.87
C THR A 225 -2.47 -7.94 1.37
N THR A 226 -3.59 -7.70 2.01
CA THR A 226 -3.98 -6.41 2.59
C THR A 226 -4.22 -6.60 4.07
N TRP A 227 -3.64 -5.73 4.90
CA TRP A 227 -3.77 -5.77 6.35
C TRP A 227 -4.43 -4.50 6.86
N LEU A 228 -5.39 -4.66 7.76
CA LEU A 228 -5.84 -3.59 8.64
C LEU A 228 -4.91 -3.58 9.85
N VAL A 229 -4.29 -2.43 10.13
CA VAL A 229 -3.21 -2.32 11.12
C VAL A 229 -3.40 -1.08 11.98
N ALA A 230 -3.03 -1.18 13.25
CA ALA A 230 -2.80 -0.03 14.14
C ALA A 230 -1.30 0.11 14.45
N ILE A 231 -0.74 1.30 14.23
CA ILE A 231 0.66 1.63 14.50
C ILE A 231 0.73 2.78 15.50
N ASN A 232 1.48 2.61 16.59
CA ASN A 232 1.83 3.72 17.47
C ASN A 232 2.88 4.61 16.79
N MET A 233 2.57 5.88 16.63
CA MET A 233 3.39 6.84 15.87
C MET A 233 4.69 7.25 16.59
N ALA A 234 4.85 6.93 17.87
CA ALA A 234 6.04 7.26 18.66
C ALA A 234 6.95 6.05 18.89
N SER A 235 6.38 4.86 19.08
CA SER A 235 7.14 3.63 19.35
C SER A 235 7.26 2.67 18.16
N ASP A 236 6.58 2.95 17.05
CA ASP A 236 6.41 2.05 15.90
C ASP A 236 5.81 0.68 16.26
N ASP A 237 5.14 0.59 17.42
CA ASP A 237 4.44 -0.62 17.83
C ASP A 237 3.29 -0.92 16.87
N LEU A 238 3.36 -2.09 16.24
CA LEU A 238 2.42 -2.53 15.22
C LEU A 238 1.49 -3.62 15.76
N VAL A 239 0.19 -3.48 15.49
CA VAL A 239 -0.86 -4.46 15.79
C VAL A 239 -1.64 -4.77 14.51
N ILE A 240 -1.64 -6.04 14.11
CA ILE A 240 -2.44 -6.52 12.96
C ILE A 240 -3.85 -6.81 13.46
N LEU A 241 -4.83 -6.13 12.88
CA LEU A 241 -6.24 -6.27 13.25
C LEU A 241 -6.95 -7.29 12.36
N HIS A 242 -6.80 -7.18 11.03
CA HIS A 242 -7.34 -8.14 10.06
C HIS A 242 -6.43 -8.32 8.86
N THR A 243 -6.56 -9.48 8.19
CA THR A 243 -5.85 -9.83 6.95
C THR A 243 -6.86 -10.19 5.87
N ILE A 244 -6.68 -9.66 4.67
CA ILE A 244 -7.50 -9.89 3.49
C ILE A 244 -6.57 -10.36 2.37
N LYS A 245 -6.97 -11.43 1.66
CA LYS A 245 -6.29 -11.89 0.44
C LYS A 245 -7.18 -11.64 -0.76
N TRP A 246 -6.59 -11.15 -1.83
CA TRP A 246 -7.32 -10.93 -3.07
C TRP A 246 -6.41 -11.09 -4.29
N ARG A 247 -7.02 -11.38 -5.43
CA ARG A 247 -6.34 -11.67 -6.68
C ARG A 247 -7.14 -11.09 -7.84
N MET A 248 -6.42 -10.63 -8.85
CA MET A 248 -7.00 -10.11 -10.07
C MET A 248 -6.38 -10.83 -11.26
N LYS A 249 -7.23 -11.41 -12.12
CA LYS A 249 -6.85 -12.11 -13.34
C LYS A 249 -7.49 -11.45 -14.55
N LEU A 250 -6.74 -11.33 -15.63
CA LEU A 250 -7.18 -10.70 -16.86
C LEU A 250 -6.49 -11.35 -18.06
N GLU A 251 -7.29 -11.65 -19.07
CA GLU A 251 -6.82 -12.09 -20.38
C GLU A 251 -7.51 -11.24 -21.45
N ILE A 252 -6.73 -10.63 -22.34
CA ILE A 252 -7.24 -9.87 -23.49
C ILE A 252 -6.61 -10.45 -24.75
N GLU A 253 -7.44 -10.97 -25.64
CA GLU A 253 -7.03 -11.37 -27.00
C GLU A 253 -7.02 -10.13 -27.90
N ILE A 254 -5.98 -9.98 -28.72
CA ILE A 254 -5.84 -8.80 -29.59
C ILE A 254 -5.52 -9.25 -31.02
N LYS A 255 -6.30 -8.74 -31.98
CA LYS A 255 -6.09 -8.95 -33.41
C LYS A 255 -5.62 -7.65 -34.06
N PRO A 256 -4.31 -7.45 -34.23
CA PRO A 256 -3.78 -6.16 -34.70
C PRO A 256 -4.18 -5.83 -36.15
N THR A 257 -4.60 -6.83 -36.93
CA THR A 257 -5.09 -6.68 -38.31
C THR A 257 -6.49 -6.05 -38.40
N LEU A 258 -7.26 -6.04 -37.30
CA LEU A 258 -8.58 -5.42 -37.28
C LEU A 258 -8.46 -3.88 -37.15
N PRO A 259 -9.48 -3.14 -37.61
CA PRO A 259 -9.57 -1.70 -37.39
C PRO A 259 -9.52 -1.35 -35.91
N LEU A 260 -8.99 -0.17 -35.60
CA LEU A 260 -9.01 0.37 -34.24
C LEU A 260 -10.46 0.43 -33.70
N GLY A 261 -10.68 0.01 -32.46
CA GLY A 261 -12.01 -0.12 -31.88
C GLY A 261 -12.62 -1.52 -32.02
N GLN A 262 -11.94 -2.43 -32.72
CA GLN A 262 -12.38 -3.81 -32.93
C GLN A 262 -11.25 -4.83 -32.72
N ARG A 263 -10.09 -4.42 -32.20
CA ARG A 263 -8.92 -5.31 -32.10
C ARG A 263 -8.98 -6.19 -30.86
N ALA A 264 -9.41 -5.65 -29.74
CA ALA A 264 -9.26 -6.25 -28.43
C ALA A 264 -10.56 -6.90 -27.96
N LYS A 265 -10.44 -8.09 -27.39
CA LYS A 265 -11.56 -8.82 -26.82
C LYS A 265 -11.15 -9.39 -25.47
N LEU A 266 -11.89 -9.01 -24.42
CA LEU A 266 -11.77 -9.60 -23.09
C LEU A 266 -12.08 -11.10 -23.18
N GLN A 267 -11.26 -11.92 -22.52
CA GLN A 267 -11.45 -13.35 -22.37
C GLN A 267 -11.67 -13.70 -20.89
N GLU A 268 -12.03 -14.96 -20.62
CA GLU A 268 -12.22 -15.45 -19.25
C GLU A 268 -10.90 -15.35 -18.43
N PRO A 269 -10.98 -15.08 -17.11
CA PRO A 269 -12.21 -14.92 -16.33
C PRO A 269 -12.85 -13.52 -16.48
N PHE A 270 -14.15 -13.47 -16.77
CA PHE A 270 -14.89 -12.21 -16.81
C PHE A 270 -15.17 -11.65 -15.41
N ALA A 271 -15.56 -12.54 -14.49
CA ALA A 271 -15.77 -12.22 -13.09
C ALA A 271 -14.52 -12.54 -12.26
N GLN A 272 -14.22 -11.68 -11.29
CA GLN A 272 -13.12 -11.89 -10.37
C GLN A 272 -13.56 -12.72 -9.17
N GLU A 273 -12.63 -13.51 -8.64
CA GLU A 273 -12.82 -14.20 -7.37
C GLU A 273 -12.97 -13.16 -6.25
N GLN A 274 -13.99 -13.30 -5.41
CA GLN A 274 -14.20 -12.37 -4.30
C GLN A 274 -13.08 -12.51 -3.26
N PRO A 275 -12.68 -11.40 -2.62
CA PRO A 275 -11.58 -11.40 -1.68
C PRO A 275 -11.93 -12.21 -0.42
N GLN A 276 -10.92 -12.82 0.18
CA GLN A 276 -11.06 -13.61 1.39
C GLN A 276 -10.58 -12.82 2.60
N VAL A 277 -11.50 -12.50 3.51
CA VAL A 277 -11.15 -12.03 4.87
C VAL A 277 -10.75 -13.27 5.68
N LEU A 278 -9.56 -13.25 6.27
CA LEU A 278 -9.04 -14.41 7.01
C LEU A 278 -9.51 -14.40 8.46
N ASP A 279 -9.87 -15.58 8.98
CA ASP A 279 -10.19 -15.79 10.40
C ASP A 279 -8.95 -15.62 11.29
N LYS A 280 -7.76 -15.92 10.74
CA LYS A 280 -6.48 -15.79 11.41
C LYS A 280 -5.57 -14.85 10.63
N ASN A 281 -5.02 -13.88 11.35
CA ASN A 281 -4.09 -12.92 10.77
C ASN A 281 -2.77 -13.57 10.36
N GLU A 282 -2.27 -13.14 9.21
CA GLU A 282 -0.93 -13.50 8.73
C GLU A 282 0.06 -12.38 9.04
N PRO A 283 1.33 -12.70 9.34
CA PRO A 283 2.34 -11.69 9.61
C PRO A 283 2.63 -10.84 8.37
N ILE A 284 2.96 -9.56 8.60
CA ILE A 284 3.38 -8.65 7.54
C ILE A 284 4.87 -8.88 7.26
N PRO A 285 5.27 -9.23 6.02
CA PRO A 285 6.70 -9.32 5.68
C PRO A 285 7.39 -7.96 5.85
N PRO A 286 8.65 -7.91 6.33
CA PRO A 286 9.37 -6.64 6.48
C PRO A 286 9.42 -5.80 5.18
N SER A 287 9.54 -6.45 4.03
CA SER A 287 9.55 -5.82 2.71
C SER A 287 8.23 -5.13 2.30
N ALA A 288 7.12 -5.43 2.98
CA ALA A 288 5.86 -4.72 2.79
C ALA A 288 5.80 -3.39 3.55
N LEU A 289 6.66 -3.20 4.56
CA LEU A 289 6.65 -2.03 5.45
C LEU A 289 7.60 -0.92 5.03
N VAL A 290 8.48 -1.19 4.07
CA VAL A 290 9.59 -0.29 3.69
C VAL A 290 9.60 -0.01 2.20
N LYS A 291 10.41 0.99 1.82
CA LYS A 291 10.75 1.26 0.41
C LYS A 291 11.56 0.10 -0.19
N PRO A 292 11.50 -0.10 -1.52
CA PRO A 292 10.61 0.57 -2.47
C PRO A 292 9.20 -0.04 -2.52
N ASN A 293 8.22 0.71 -3.04
CA ASN A 293 6.93 0.16 -3.42
C ASN A 293 7.01 -0.53 -4.79
N ALA A 294 5.96 -1.30 -5.14
CA ALA A 294 5.87 -2.06 -6.37
C ALA A 294 6.12 -1.19 -7.62
N ASN A 295 5.54 0.01 -7.66
CA ASN A 295 5.68 0.92 -8.79
C ASN A 295 7.10 1.46 -8.98
N ASP A 296 7.84 1.70 -7.90
CA ASP A 296 9.24 2.14 -7.96
C ASP A 296 10.22 0.99 -8.26
N ALA A 297 9.86 -0.24 -7.87
CA ALA A 297 10.71 -1.41 -8.00
C ALA A 297 10.52 -2.21 -9.30
N GLN A 298 9.39 -2.01 -9.98
CA GLN A 298 9.08 -2.77 -11.19
C GLN A 298 9.99 -2.39 -12.38
N VAL A 299 10.22 -3.36 -13.24
CA VAL A 299 10.98 -3.22 -14.48
C VAL A 299 10.13 -3.64 -15.67
N LEU A 300 10.29 -2.97 -16.82
CA LEU A 300 9.75 -3.44 -18.09
C LEU A 300 10.83 -4.21 -18.83
N MET A 301 10.61 -5.50 -19.03
CA MET A 301 11.47 -6.36 -19.82
C MET A 301 10.88 -6.57 -21.22
N TRP A 302 11.76 -6.65 -22.21
CA TRP A 302 11.45 -7.16 -23.54
C TRP A 302 12.16 -8.50 -23.74
N ARG A 303 11.42 -9.54 -24.12
CA ARG A 303 11.91 -10.90 -24.39
C ARG A 303 11.57 -11.29 -25.83
N PRO A 304 12.45 -10.96 -26.79
CA PRO A 304 12.28 -11.37 -28.18
C PRO A 304 12.46 -12.88 -28.34
N LYS A 305 11.82 -13.49 -29.34
CA LYS A 305 11.85 -14.95 -29.57
C LYS A 305 13.27 -15.51 -29.81
N ASN A 306 14.10 -14.77 -30.56
CA ASN A 306 15.39 -15.24 -31.06
C ASN A 306 16.58 -14.38 -30.60
N LYS A 307 16.41 -13.53 -29.57
CA LYS A 307 17.47 -12.65 -29.07
C LYS A 307 17.47 -12.63 -27.54
N PRO A 308 18.56 -12.18 -26.89
CA PRO A 308 18.57 -11.99 -25.44
C PRO A 308 17.50 -11.01 -24.97
N ALA A 309 17.06 -11.18 -23.72
CA ALA A 309 16.16 -10.25 -23.07
C ALA A 309 16.83 -8.89 -22.85
N VAL A 310 16.04 -7.82 -22.92
CA VAL A 310 16.50 -6.43 -22.76
C VAL A 310 15.63 -5.73 -21.72
N VAL A 311 16.26 -4.93 -20.85
CA VAL A 311 15.55 -4.01 -19.95
C VAL A 311 15.13 -2.80 -20.77
N VAL A 312 13.83 -2.58 -20.92
CA VAL A 312 13.26 -1.42 -21.62
C VAL A 312 13.15 -0.24 -20.66
N ILE A 313 12.59 -0.50 -19.47
CA ILE A 313 12.44 0.49 -18.40
C ILE A 313 13.09 -0.08 -17.13
N PRO A 314 14.18 0.54 -16.62
CA PRO A 314 14.80 0.14 -15.37
C PRO A 314 13.92 0.54 -14.18
N PRO A 315 14.16 -0.03 -12.98
CA PRO A 315 13.40 0.36 -11.81
C PRO A 315 13.83 1.76 -11.37
N LYS A 316 12.92 2.53 -10.77
CA LYS A 316 13.25 3.83 -10.16
C LYS A 316 14.12 3.64 -8.92
N ARG A 317 13.87 2.58 -8.15
CA ARG A 317 14.58 2.23 -6.92
C ARG A 317 14.75 0.72 -6.81
N ARG A 318 15.80 0.30 -6.10
CA ARG A 318 16.03 -1.10 -5.70
C ARG A 318 16.01 -1.18 -4.19
#